data_AF-A0A7K0ZU71-F1
#
_entry.id   AF-A0A7K0ZU71-F1
#
_cell.length_a   1.000
_cell.length_b   1.000
_cell.length_c   1.000
_cell.angle_alpha   90.00
_cell.angle_beta   90.00
_cell.angle_gamma   90.00
#
_symmetry.space_group_name_H-M   'P 1'
#
loop_
_entity.id
_entity.type
_entity.pdbx_description
1 polymer ?
#
loop_
_entity_poly.entity_id
_entity_poly.type
_entity_poly.pdbx_seq_one_letter_code
_entity_poly.pdbx_strand_id
1 'polypeptide(L)'
;DLLDAADLLAGELVHIVDITNGARLETYTIAGERGSGVIGINGAAARLVHPGDLVILIAYGQLETAEARELKPHVVFVDADNKILATGFDPAEAIAGSGLVRGDLVAGR
;
A
#
# COMPACT_ATOMS: atom_id res chain seq x y z
N ASP A 1 4.66 -9.88 -7.94
CA ASP A 1 4.63 -8.58 -8.64
C ASP A 1 4.40 -7.46 -7.64
N LEU A 2 3.21 -7.32 -7.05
CA LEU A 2 2.95 -6.27 -6.05
C LEU A 2 3.86 -6.37 -4.82
N LEU A 3 3.99 -7.57 -4.23
CA LEU A 3 4.89 -7.79 -3.09
C LEU A 3 6.34 -7.42 -3.44
N ASP A 4 6.89 -7.99 -4.52
CA ASP A 4 8.25 -7.68 -4.97
C ASP A 4 8.48 -6.18 -5.23
N ALA A 5 7.51 -5.49 -5.84
CA ALA A 5 7.63 -4.06 -6.14
C ALA A 5 7.62 -3.18 -4.88
N ALA A 6 6.91 -3.63 -3.84
CA ALA A 6 6.81 -2.95 -2.55
C ALA A 6 7.89 -3.40 -1.56
N ASP A 7 8.82 -4.27 -1.98
CA ASP A 7 9.82 -4.91 -1.12
C ASP A 7 9.21 -5.65 0.08
N LEU A 8 8.10 -6.36 -0.15
CA LEU A 8 7.39 -7.14 0.87
C LEU A 8 7.66 -8.64 0.71
N LEU A 9 7.83 -9.33 1.83
CA LEU A 9 7.97 -10.77 1.90
C LEU A 9 6.62 -11.43 2.17
N ALA A 10 6.45 -12.69 1.74
CA ALA A 10 5.32 -13.50 2.15
C ALA A 10 5.41 -13.83 3.66
N GLY A 11 4.31 -13.65 4.40
CA GLY A 11 4.26 -13.80 5.84
C GLY A 11 4.68 -12.56 6.63
N GLU A 12 5.04 -11.48 5.96
CA GLU A 12 5.39 -10.21 6.59
C GLU A 12 4.17 -9.51 7.17
N LEU A 13 4.33 -8.86 8.33
CA LEU A 13 3.26 -8.09 8.97
C LEU A 13 2.97 -6.83 8.16
N VAL A 14 1.69 -6.62 7.85
CA VAL A 14 1.18 -5.45 7.16
C VAL A 14 0.00 -4.85 7.89
N HIS A 15 -0.09 -3.53 7.85
CA HIS A 15 -1.29 -2.79 8.16
C HIS A 15 -2.12 -2.66 6.89
N ILE A 16 -3.43 -2.86 7.02
CA ILE A 16 -4.41 -2.57 5.97
C ILE A 16 -5.30 -1.46 6.50
N VAL A 17 -5.35 -0.36 5.75
CA VAL A 17 -6.24 0.77 6.04
C VAL A 17 -7.20 0.95 4.88
N ASP A 18 -8.48 0.95 5.20
CA ASP A 18 -9.57 0.99 4.23
C ASP A 18 -10.03 2.44 4.01
N ILE A 19 -9.89 2.93 2.78
CA ILE A 19 -10.29 4.28 2.40
C ILE A 19 -11.80 4.41 2.28
N THR A 20 -12.50 3.34 1.90
CA THR A 20 -13.95 3.34 1.72
C THR A 20 -14.67 3.50 3.05
N ASN A 21 -14.26 2.74 4.08
CA ASN A 21 -15.00 2.66 5.34
C ASN A 21 -14.20 3.12 6.59
N GLY A 22 -12.89 3.37 6.45
CA GLY A 22 -12.03 3.85 7.54
C GLY A 22 -11.53 2.77 8.50
N ALA A 23 -11.81 1.48 8.25
CA ALA A 23 -11.30 0.39 9.06
C ALA A 23 -9.76 0.32 9.01
N ARG A 24 -9.17 -0.12 10.12
CA ARG A 24 -7.73 -0.29 10.28
C ARG A 24 -7.48 -1.63 10.94
N LEU A 25 -6.63 -2.45 10.35
CA LEU A 25 -6.28 -3.77 10.88
C LEU A 25 -4.83 -4.11 10.58
N GLU A 26 -4.30 -5.05 11.35
CA GLU A 26 -2.99 -5.64 11.15
C GLU A 26 -3.16 -7.11 10.78
N THR A 27 -2.36 -7.59 9.83
CA THR A 27 -2.35 -8.98 9.41
C THR A 27 -1.00 -9.32 8.78
N TYR A 28 -0.91 -10.45 8.08
CA TYR A 28 0.28 -10.86 7.35
C TYR A 28 -0.03 -11.10 5.87
N THR A 29 0.97 -10.98 5.01
CA THR A 29 0.83 -11.22 3.56
C THR A 29 0.83 -12.71 3.22
N ILE A 30 0.12 -13.07 2.16
CA ILE A 30 0.21 -14.38 1.51
C ILE A 30 0.46 -14.13 0.02
N ALA A 31 1.43 -14.83 -0.58
CA ALA A 31 1.74 -14.65 -1.99
C ALA A 31 0.58 -15.12 -2.88
N GLY A 32 0.03 -14.20 -3.68
CA GLY A 32 -0.92 -14.50 -4.74
C GLY A 32 -0.24 -14.92 -6.05
N GLU A 33 -1.04 -15.34 -7.03
CA GLU A 33 -0.55 -15.65 -8.37
C GLU A 33 0.06 -14.41 -9.04
N ARG A 34 1.24 -14.56 -9.67
CA ARG A 34 1.90 -13.46 -10.38
C ARG A 34 1.05 -12.95 -11.54
N GLY A 35 1.14 -11.65 -11.83
CA GLY A 35 0.35 -11.00 -12.88
C GLY A 35 -1.16 -10.89 -12.60
N SER A 36 -1.72 -11.58 -11.61
CA SER A 36 -3.17 -11.58 -11.35
C SER A 36 -3.71 -10.23 -10.90
N GLY A 37 -2.95 -9.46 -10.12
CA GLY A 37 -3.45 -8.26 -9.42
C GLY A 37 -4.34 -8.59 -8.22
N VAL A 38 -4.28 -9.82 -7.70
CA VAL A 38 -5.15 -10.21 -6.59
C VAL A 38 -4.78 -9.48 -5.29
N ILE A 39 -5.80 -8.85 -4.68
CA ILE A 39 -5.78 -8.38 -3.29
C ILE A 39 -6.92 -9.11 -2.58
N GLY A 40 -6.57 -10.20 -1.90
CA GLY A 40 -7.54 -11.07 -1.23
C GLY A 40 -7.54 -10.83 0.28
N ILE A 41 -8.70 -10.54 0.84
CA ILE A 41 -8.90 -10.42 2.29
C ILE A 41 -9.64 -11.65 2.79
N ASN A 42 -9.03 -12.37 3.73
CA ASN A 42 -9.51 -13.67 4.20
C ASN A 42 -9.84 -13.64 5.70
N GLY A 43 -10.65 -14.61 6.14
CA GLY A 43 -10.92 -14.87 7.55
C GLY A 43 -11.55 -13.69 8.28
N ALA A 44 -11.05 -13.36 9.48
CA ALA A 44 -11.61 -12.30 10.31
C ALA A 44 -11.52 -10.91 9.66
N ALA A 45 -10.49 -10.65 8.83
CA ALA A 45 -10.30 -9.38 8.15
C ALA A 45 -11.41 -9.08 7.13
N ALA A 46 -12.05 -10.10 6.55
CA ALA A 46 -13.17 -9.94 5.60
C ALA A 46 -14.44 -9.34 6.24
N ARG A 47 -14.47 -9.24 7.58
CA ARG A 47 -15.53 -8.52 8.31
C ARG A 47 -15.33 -7.00 8.29
N LEU A 48 -14.13 -6.53 7.94
CA LEU A 48 -13.71 -5.13 8.00
C LEU A 48 -13.41 -4.54 6.61
N VAL A 49 -13.07 -5.39 5.64
CA VAL A 49 -12.78 -4.99 4.25
C VAL A 49 -13.59 -5.89 3.32
N HIS A 50 -14.24 -5.29 2.33
CA HIS A 50 -15.15 -5.97 1.41
C HIS A 50 -14.67 -5.88 -0.04
N PRO A 51 -15.13 -6.79 -0.92
CA PRO A 51 -14.81 -6.71 -2.34
C PRO A 51 -15.21 -5.35 -2.93
N GLY A 52 -14.25 -4.67 -3.58
CA GLY A 52 -14.43 -3.35 -4.17
C GLY A 52 -13.96 -2.19 -3.27
N ASP A 53 -13.62 -2.44 -2.01
CA ASP A 53 -13.05 -1.41 -1.15
C ASP A 53 -11.65 -1.01 -1.63
N LEU A 54 -11.35 0.30 -1.54
CA LEU A 54 -10.02 0.83 -1.81
C LEU A 54 -9.20 0.77 -0.52
N VAL A 55 -8.09 0.05 -0.54
CA VAL A 55 -7.23 -0.14 0.63
C VAL A 55 -5.80 0.31 0.36
N ILE A 56 -5.10 0.69 1.43
CA ILE A 56 -3.66 0.91 1.43
C ILE A 56 -3.01 -0.17 2.32
N LEU A 57 -1.97 -0.82 1.81
CA LEU A 57 -1.15 -1.78 2.54
C LEU A 57 0.16 -1.12 2.94
N ILE A 58 0.57 -1.29 4.21
CA ILE A 58 1.76 -0.64 4.77
C ILE A 58 2.55 -1.66 5.58
N ALA A 59 3.84 -1.83 5.29
CA ALA A 59 4.78 -2.51 6.17
C ALA A 59 5.72 -1.50 6.83
N TYR A 60 6.27 -1.89 7.98
CA TYR A 60 7.17 -1.06 8.77
C TYR A 60 8.43 -1.86 9.11
N GLY A 61 9.59 -1.22 8.98
CA GLY A 61 10.86 -1.75 9.46
C GLY A 61 11.27 -1.08 10.77
N GLN A 62 11.83 -1.86 11.69
CA GLN A 62 12.61 -1.31 12.80
C GLN A 62 14.07 -1.23 12.37
N LEU A 63 14.64 -0.04 12.46
CA LEU A 63 15.96 0.30 11.95
C LEU A 63 16.71 1.10 13.01
N GLU A 64 18.04 1.08 12.93
CA GLU A 64 18.83 2.03 13.72
C GLU A 64 18.55 3.47 13.24
N THR A 65 18.71 4.44 14.14
CA THR A 65 18.35 5.85 13.84
C THR A 65 19.12 6.40 12.63
N ALA A 66 20.38 5.98 12.44
CA ALA A 66 21.17 6.40 11.29
C ALA A 66 20.58 5.86 9.97
N GLU A 67 20.22 4.58 9.94
CA GLU A 67 19.61 3.93 8.78
C GLU A 67 18.22 4.50 8.48
N ALA A 68 17.40 4.73 9.52
CA ALA A 68 16.06 5.28 9.38
C ALA A 68 16.04 6.69 8.76
N ARG A 69 17.10 7.49 8.95
CA ARG A 69 17.23 8.83 8.35
C ARG A 69 17.55 8.77 6.85
N GLU A 70 18.13 7.67 6.39
CA GLU A 70 18.51 7.47 5.00
C GLU A 70 17.51 6.58 4.25
N LEU A 71 16.59 5.94 4.99
CA LEU A 71 15.57 5.04 4.44
C LEU A 71 14.75 5.75 3.35
N LYS A 72 14.65 5.08 2.21
CA LYS A 72 13.70 5.41 1.15
C LYS A 72 12.64 4.31 1.12
N PRO A 73 11.37 4.61 1.44
CA PRO A 73 10.32 3.59 1.44
C PRO A 73 10.02 3.14 0.01
N HIS A 74 9.69 1.88 -0.20
CA HIS A 74 9.21 1.41 -1.50
C HIS A 74 7.73 1.73 -1.65
N VAL A 75 7.39 2.68 -2.54
CA VAL A 75 6.02 3.12 -2.79
C VAL A 75 5.56 2.57 -4.13
N VAL A 76 4.45 1.83 -4.12
CA VAL A 76 3.87 1.23 -5.33
C VAL A 76 2.48 1.81 -5.54
N PHE A 77 2.27 2.39 -6.71
CA PHE A 77 0.96 2.86 -7.12
C PHE A 77 0.38 1.91 -8.15
N VAL A 78 -0.92 1.68 -8.05
CA VAL A 78 -1.65 0.75 -8.91
C VAL A 78 -2.86 1.41 -9.58
N ASP A 79 -3.34 0.81 -10.66
CA ASP A 79 -4.61 1.15 -11.29
C ASP A 79 -5.80 0.40 -10.64
N ALA A 80 -6.98 0.56 -11.23
CA ALA A 80 -8.22 -0.08 -10.78
C ALA A 80 -8.21 -1.62 -10.89
N ASP A 81 -7.31 -2.19 -11.70
CA ASP A 81 -7.12 -3.63 -11.87
C ASP A 81 -5.91 -4.15 -11.07
N ASN A 82 -5.42 -3.34 -10.12
CA ASN A 82 -4.26 -3.59 -9.28
C ASN A 82 -2.97 -3.86 -10.08
N LYS A 83 -2.84 -3.27 -11.28
CA LYS A 83 -1.59 -3.29 -12.05
C LYS A 83 -0.73 -2.11 -11.66
N ILE A 84 0.58 -2.32 -11.58
CA ILE A 84 1.54 -1.30 -11.20
C ILE A 84 1.55 -0.21 -12.28
N LEU A 85 1.24 1.02 -11.88
CA LEU A 85 1.35 2.22 -12.72
C LEU A 85 2.72 2.87 -12.58
N ALA A 86 3.21 2.98 -11.35
CA ALA A 86 4.52 3.52 -11.04
C ALA A 86 5.05 3.00 -9.70
N THR A 87 6.36 3.12 -9.53
CA THR A 87 7.07 2.85 -8.29
C THR A 87 7.95 4.05 -7.95
N GLY A 88 8.07 4.38 -6.68
CA GLY A 88 8.87 5.52 -6.22
C GLY A 88 9.26 5.39 -4.75
N PHE A 89 9.70 6.53 -4.19
CA PHE A 89 10.13 6.61 -2.80
C PHE A 89 9.44 7.71 -2.00
N ASP A 90 8.52 8.45 -2.61
CA ASP A 90 7.76 9.51 -1.96
C ASP A 90 6.31 9.05 -1.74
N PRO A 91 5.91 8.80 -0.48
CA PRO A 91 4.56 8.33 -0.17
C PRO A 91 3.47 9.38 -0.43
N ALA A 92 3.85 10.65 -0.62
CA ALA A 92 2.93 11.74 -0.94
C ALA A 92 2.90 12.07 -2.44
N GLU A 93 3.64 11.33 -3.29
CA GLU A 93 3.61 11.54 -4.74
C GLU A 93 2.19 11.36 -5.29
N ALA A 94 1.75 12.33 -6.09
CA ALA A 94 0.50 12.25 -6.83
C ALA A 94 0.85 11.98 -8.30
N ILE A 95 0.55 10.78 -8.78
CA ILE A 95 0.87 10.38 -10.15
C ILE A 95 0.13 11.28 -11.14
N ALA A 96 0.86 11.75 -12.16
CA ALA A 96 0.30 12.52 -13.26
C ALA A 96 -0.88 11.76 -13.92
N GLY A 97 -2.04 12.42 -14.00
CA GLY A 97 -3.25 11.82 -14.57
C GLY A 97 -4.12 11.04 -13.57
N SER A 98 -3.70 10.85 -12.32
CA SER A 98 -4.54 10.23 -11.27
C SER A 98 -5.67 11.13 -10.76
N GLY A 99 -5.59 12.45 -11.01
CA GLY A 99 -6.49 13.44 -10.42
C GLY A 99 -6.25 13.72 -8.93
N LEU A 100 -5.32 13.00 -8.30
CA LEU A 100 -4.90 13.25 -6.93
C LEU A 100 -4.02 14.51 -6.85
N VAL A 101 -4.06 15.17 -5.69
CA VAL A 101 -3.22 16.32 -5.38
C VAL A 101 -2.46 15.99 -4.11
N ARG A 102 -1.17 16.32 -4.07
CA ARG A 102 -0.37 16.11 -2.86
C ARG A 102 -0.96 16.93 -1.71
N GLY A 103 -1.18 16.29 -0.56
CA GLY A 103 -1.83 16.94 0.58
C GLY A 103 -1.08 18.17 1.11
N ASP A 104 0.25 18.16 1.03
CA ASP A 104 1.13 19.28 1.40
C ASP A 104 0.97 20.51 0.47
N LEU A 105 0.50 20.31 -0.76
CA LEU A 105 0.20 21.38 -1.71
C LEU A 105 -1.24 21.90 -1.63
N VAL A 106 -2.13 21.18 -0.93
CA VAL A 106 -3.54 21.58 -0.78
C VAL A 106 -3.69 22.71 0.26
N ALA A 107 -2.79 22.82 1.24
CA ALA A 107 -2.89 23.78 2.36
C ALA A 107 -2.66 25.27 1.99
N GLY A 108 -2.70 25.62 0.71
CA GLY A 108 -2.50 26.98 0.20
C GLY A 108 -3.67 27.56 -0.61
N ARG A 109 -4.88 26.98 -0.52
CA ARG A 109 -6.11 27.49 -1.14
C ARG A 109 -7.21 27.74 -0.13
#